data_AF-A0A533YBH1-F1
#
_entry.id   AF-A0A533YBH1-F1
#
_cell.length_a   1.000
_cell.length_b   1.000
_cell.length_c   1.000
_cell.angle_alpha   90.00
_cell.angle_beta   90.00
_cell.angle_gamma   90.00
#
_symmetry.space_group_name_H-M   'P 1'
#
loop_
_entity.id
_entity.type
_entity.pdbx_description
1 polymer ?
#
loop_
_entity_poly.entity_id
_entity_poly.type
_entity_poly.pdbx_seq_one_letter_code
_entity_poly.pdbx_strand_id
1 'polypeptide(L)'
;MLKFRDQKGFTLIELMIVVAIIGILAAIAIPNFLKYQAKSRQSEAKTNLGGIFVAETSYFGERNNYGNFQQVGYALAGSANRYTYRSGGADPGTGANGGATTNTNAVDRIPQGVGVCCDAEGAVPANNTSQGFTASAAGNLDQDAVLDQWHVNDIKQNLQIADSNDV
;
A
#
# COMPACT_ATOMS: atom_id res chain seq x y z
N MET A 1 -16.60 -53.86 40.02
CA MET A 1 -17.79 -53.28 39.37
C MET A 1 -17.36 -51.97 38.69
N LEU A 2 -17.22 -51.95 37.36
CA LEU A 2 -16.83 -50.73 36.63
C LEU A 2 -18.05 -49.86 36.39
N LYS A 3 -18.01 -48.63 36.89
CA LYS A 3 -19.04 -47.61 36.71
C LYS A 3 -18.85 -47.00 35.31
N PHE A 4 -19.69 -47.36 34.35
CA PHE A 4 -19.73 -46.68 33.05
C PHE A 4 -20.18 -45.24 33.30
N ARG A 5 -19.30 -44.27 33.01
CA ARG A 5 -19.63 -42.84 33.08
C ARG A 5 -20.58 -42.56 31.91
N ASP A 6 -21.74 -41.97 32.20
CA ASP A 6 -22.67 -41.46 31.18
C ASP A 6 -21.93 -40.50 30.26
N GLN A 7 -21.65 -40.94 29.04
CA GLN A 7 -21.18 -40.07 27.96
C GLN A 7 -22.42 -39.39 27.38
N LYS A 8 -22.76 -38.20 27.91
CA LYS A 8 -23.80 -37.36 27.32
C LYS A 8 -23.34 -36.89 25.94
N GLY A 9 -24.05 -37.30 24.90
CA GLY A 9 -23.85 -36.82 23.53
C GLY A 9 -24.35 -35.39 23.35
N PHE A 10 -23.74 -34.65 22.42
CA PHE A 10 -24.17 -33.31 22.01
C PHE A 10 -25.51 -33.40 21.28
N THR A 11 -26.45 -32.51 21.58
CA THR A 11 -27.72 -32.44 20.86
C THR A 11 -27.59 -31.65 19.55
N LEU A 12 -28.37 -32.02 18.53
CA LEU A 12 -28.42 -31.25 17.28
C LEU A 12 -28.88 -29.81 17.51
N ILE A 13 -29.78 -29.59 18.48
CA ILE A 13 -30.28 -28.24 18.80
C ILE A 13 -29.20 -27.36 19.45
N GLU A 14 -28.35 -27.92 20.31
CA GLU A 14 -27.18 -27.20 20.85
C GLU A 14 -26.25 -26.76 19.72
N LEU A 15 -26.00 -27.64 18.75
CA LEU A 15 -25.15 -27.29 17.61
C LEU A 15 -25.81 -26.21 16.71
N MET A 16 -27.12 -26.28 16.47
CA MET A 16 -27.83 -25.27 15.67
C MET A 16 -27.75 -23.87 16.30
N ILE A 17 -27.93 -23.77 17.62
CA ILE A 17 -27.83 -22.48 18.33
C ILE A 17 -26.40 -21.94 18.24
N VAL A 18 -25.38 -22.78 18.39
CA VAL A 18 -23.98 -22.37 18.27
C VAL A 18 -23.67 -21.82 16.88
N VAL A 19 -24.10 -22.51 15.81
CA VAL A 19 -23.89 -22.04 14.44
C VAL A 19 -24.66 -20.73 14.18
N ALA A 20 -25.87 -20.59 14.72
CA ALA A 20 -26.64 -19.34 14.61
C ALA A 20 -25.91 -18.16 15.28
N ILE A 21 -25.37 -18.35 16.49
CA ILE A 21 -24.61 -17.31 17.19
C ILE A 21 -23.32 -16.97 16.44
N ILE A 22 -22.55 -17.97 15.97
CA ILE A 22 -21.33 -17.73 15.18
C ILE A 22 -21.68 -17.00 13.88
N GLY A 23 -22.80 -17.32 13.23
CA GLY A 23 -23.27 -16.63 12.04
C GLY A 23 -23.53 -15.14 12.26
N ILE A 24 -24.20 -14.78 13.36
CA ILE A 24 -24.45 -13.37 13.74
C ILE A 24 -23.13 -12.65 14.02
N LEU A 25 -22.22 -13.27 14.77
CA LEU A 25 -20.92 -12.67 15.07
C LEU A 25 -20.07 -12.48 13.81
N ALA A 26 -20.04 -13.47 12.92
CA ALA A 26 -19.28 -13.42 11.67
C ALA A 26 -19.81 -12.31 10.73
N ALA A 27 -21.12 -12.13 10.64
CA ALA A 27 -21.73 -11.10 9.80
C ALA A 27 -21.28 -9.68 10.17
N ILE A 28 -21.03 -9.41 11.47
CA ILE A 28 -20.53 -8.12 11.95
C ILE A 28 -18.99 -8.07 11.91
N ALA A 29 -18.33 -9.17 12.26
CA ALA A 29 -16.87 -9.22 12.40
C ALA A 29 -16.13 -9.17 11.06
N ILE A 30 -16.61 -9.87 10.03
CA ILE A 30 -15.95 -9.95 8.72
C ILE A 30 -15.79 -8.57 8.04
N PRO A 31 -16.85 -7.76 7.84
CA PRO A 31 -16.69 -6.47 7.17
C PRO A 31 -15.79 -5.52 7.97
N ASN A 32 -15.87 -5.55 9.31
CA ASN A 32 -15.01 -4.76 10.17
C ASN A 32 -13.54 -5.20 10.05
N PHE A 33 -13.27 -6.51 10.06
CA PHE A 33 -11.92 -7.03 9.91
C PHE A 33 -11.29 -6.64 8.57
N LEU A 34 -12.06 -6.67 7.48
CA LEU A 34 -11.61 -6.23 6.16
C LEU A 34 -11.22 -4.74 6.16
N LYS A 35 -12.05 -3.87 6.75
CA LYS A 35 -11.73 -2.44 6.93
C LYS A 35 -10.46 -2.21 7.75
N TYR A 36 -10.29 -2.94 8.86
CA TYR A 36 -9.07 -2.85 9.67
C TYR A 36 -7.84 -3.28 8.89
N GLN A 37 -7.95 -4.32 8.08
CA GLN A 37 -6.86 -4.79 7.24
C GLN A 37 -6.53 -3.76 6.14
N ALA A 38 -7.54 -3.16 5.50
CA ALA A 38 -7.36 -2.07 4.54
C ALA A 38 -6.62 -0.90 5.17
N LYS A 39 -7.10 -0.39 6.31
CA LYS A 39 -6.45 0.70 7.05
C LYS A 39 -4.99 0.40 7.43
N SER A 40 -4.69 -0.83 7.83
CA SER A 40 -3.33 -1.26 8.11
C SER A 40 -2.43 -1.19 6.87
N ARG A 41 -2.95 -1.60 5.71
CA ARG A 41 -2.24 -1.52 4.43
C ARG A 41 -2.06 -0.05 3.99
N GLN A 42 -3.08 0.79 4.11
CA GLN A 42 -2.96 2.23 3.83
C GLN A 42 -1.88 2.91 4.70
N SER A 43 -1.69 2.46 5.95
CA SER A 43 -0.62 2.96 6.82
C SER A 43 0.78 2.65 6.27
N GLU A 44 0.97 1.53 5.57
CA GLU A 44 2.23 1.16 4.91
C GLU A 44 2.58 2.20 3.83
N ALA A 45 1.62 2.54 2.96
CA ALA A 45 1.80 3.56 1.92
C ALA A 45 2.23 4.90 2.53
N LYS A 46 1.53 5.36 3.58
CA LYS A 46 1.82 6.62 4.26
C LYS A 46 3.20 6.65 4.90
N THR A 47 3.61 5.57 5.56
CA THR A 47 4.94 5.46 6.17
C THR A 47 6.04 5.51 5.11
N ASN A 48 5.89 4.76 4.03
CA ASN A 48 6.90 4.71 2.97
C ASN A 48 6.99 6.03 2.19
N LEU A 49 5.86 6.65 1.83
CA LEU A 49 5.84 7.99 1.22
C LEU A 49 6.43 9.06 2.15
N GLY A 50 6.21 8.94 3.46
CA GLY A 50 6.86 9.79 4.46
C GLY A 50 8.38 9.65 4.45
N GLY A 51 8.89 8.43 4.30
CA GLY A 51 10.32 8.17 4.13
C GLY A 51 10.89 8.78 2.84
N ILE A 52 10.16 8.66 1.73
CA ILE A 52 10.53 9.27 0.44
C ILE A 52 10.60 10.80 0.59
N PHE A 53 9.61 11.41 1.24
CA PHE A 53 9.58 12.85 1.47
C PHE A 53 10.81 13.34 2.26
N VAL A 54 11.20 12.62 3.31
CA VAL A 54 12.39 12.97 4.10
C VAL A 54 13.66 12.85 3.26
N ALA A 55 13.79 11.79 2.46
CA ALA A 55 14.94 11.57 1.58
C ALA A 55 15.06 12.69 0.53
N GLU A 56 13.97 13.02 -0.15
CA GLU A 56 13.89 14.09 -1.15
C GLU A 56 14.20 15.46 -0.55
N THR A 57 13.66 15.76 0.64
CA THR A 57 13.92 17.05 1.32
C THR A 57 15.38 17.18 1.74
N SER A 58 15.98 16.11 2.27
CA SER A 58 17.41 16.09 2.61
C SER A 58 18.27 16.31 1.38
N TYR A 59 17.95 15.61 0.29
CA TYR A 59 18.65 15.71 -0.98
C TYR A 59 18.57 17.11 -1.60
N PHE A 60 17.39 17.73 -1.54
CA PHE A 60 17.20 19.11 -1.99
C PHE A 60 18.04 20.09 -1.18
N GLY A 61 18.13 19.92 0.15
CA GLY A 61 18.97 20.75 1.01
C GLY A 61 20.47 20.70 0.65
N GLU A 62 20.94 19.61 0.05
CA GLU A 62 22.34 19.43 -0.35
C GLU A 62 22.61 19.85 -1.80
N ARG A 63 21.68 19.59 -2.72
CA ARG A 63 21.90 19.68 -4.17
C ARG A 63 21.01 20.69 -4.89
N ASN A 64 20.10 21.36 -4.17
CA ASN A 64 19.10 22.29 -4.73
C ASN A 64 18.30 21.69 -5.89
N ASN A 65 18.07 20.37 -5.85
CA ASN A 65 17.31 19.64 -6.85
C ASN A 65 16.69 18.40 -6.20
N TYR A 66 15.58 17.90 -6.74
CA TYR A 66 14.99 16.62 -6.35
C TYR A 66 15.55 15.48 -7.22
N GLY A 67 15.50 14.23 -6.75
CA GLY A 67 16.23 13.13 -7.37
C GLY A 67 15.48 11.80 -7.34
N ASN A 68 15.80 10.89 -8.24
CA ASN A 68 15.19 9.55 -8.23
C ASN A 68 15.56 8.77 -6.94
N PHE A 69 14.96 7.59 -6.72
CA PHE A 69 15.16 6.83 -5.49
C PHE A 69 16.64 6.49 -5.22
N GLN A 70 17.42 6.27 -6.28
CA GLN A 70 18.86 6.02 -6.14
C GLN A 70 19.63 7.26 -5.69
N GLN A 71 19.33 8.41 -6.28
CA GLN A 71 20.02 9.66 -5.97
C GLN A 71 19.76 10.11 -4.54
N VAL A 72 18.52 9.98 -4.08
CA VAL A 72 18.14 10.31 -2.69
C VAL A 72 18.50 9.19 -1.69
N GLY A 73 19.03 8.07 -2.17
CA GLY A 73 19.41 6.92 -1.34
C GLY A 73 18.22 6.23 -0.67
N TYR A 74 17.02 6.32 -1.26
CA TYR A 74 15.84 5.68 -0.74
C TYR A 74 15.71 4.24 -1.23
N ALA A 75 15.53 3.32 -0.27
CA ALA A 75 15.21 1.93 -0.54
C ALA A 75 14.09 1.48 0.41
N LEU A 76 13.23 0.61 -0.08
CA LEU A 76 12.15 0.05 0.71
C LEU A 76 12.69 -0.97 1.72
N ALA A 77 12.18 -0.93 2.95
CA ALA A 77 12.53 -1.92 3.96
C ALA A 77 11.74 -3.22 3.72
N GLY A 78 12.41 -4.22 3.15
CA GLY A 78 11.84 -5.55 2.90
C GLY A 78 11.19 -5.72 1.52
N SER A 79 10.91 -6.97 1.15
CA SER A 79 10.45 -7.36 -0.19
C SER A 79 8.93 -7.56 -0.31
N ALA A 80 8.16 -7.31 0.76
CA ALA A 80 6.73 -7.65 0.85
C ALA A 80 5.82 -6.42 0.81
N ASN A 81 6.13 -5.44 -0.05
CA ASN A 81 5.31 -4.25 -0.22
C ASN A 81 4.10 -4.49 -1.12
N ARG A 82 2.99 -3.86 -0.76
CA ARG A 82 1.70 -3.97 -1.48
C ARG A 82 1.47 -2.88 -2.52
N TYR A 83 2.31 -1.85 -2.49
CA TYR A 83 2.22 -0.69 -3.36
C TYR A 83 3.42 -0.60 -4.28
N THR A 84 3.16 -0.18 -5.51
CA THR A 84 4.19 0.30 -6.42
C THR A 84 4.47 1.77 -6.10
N TYR A 85 5.68 2.06 -5.62
CA TYR A 85 6.13 3.43 -5.36
C TYR A 85 6.78 4.02 -6.60
N ARG A 86 6.56 5.31 -6.83
CA ARG A 86 7.00 6.05 -8.00
C ARG A 86 7.59 7.39 -7.58
N SER A 87 8.71 7.78 -8.18
CA SER A 87 9.29 9.12 -8.09
C SER A 87 9.64 9.62 -9.49
N GLY A 88 9.79 10.94 -9.65
CA GLY A 88 10.28 11.46 -10.91
C GLY A 88 11.65 10.90 -11.25
N GLY A 89 11.82 10.44 -12.48
CA GLY A 89 13.10 10.02 -12.99
C GLY A 89 13.98 11.24 -13.22
N ALA A 90 15.15 11.26 -12.60
CA ALA A 90 16.28 11.96 -13.21
C ALA A 90 16.64 11.26 -14.53
N ASP A 91 17.23 12.02 -15.46
CA ASP A 91 17.78 11.63 -16.76
C ASP A 91 18.02 10.13 -17.06
N PRO A 92 17.86 9.69 -18.33
CA PRO A 92 17.69 8.29 -18.70
C PRO A 92 18.95 7.48 -18.41
N GLY A 93 18.90 6.64 -17.38
CA GLY A 93 20.02 5.77 -17.06
C GLY A 93 19.85 5.06 -15.73
N THR A 94 19.16 3.92 -15.78
CA THR A 94 19.17 2.86 -14.76
C THR A 94 18.72 3.26 -13.35
N GLY A 95 17.41 3.15 -13.09
CA GLY A 95 16.92 3.03 -11.71
C GLY A 95 17.39 1.70 -11.12
N ALA A 96 18.21 1.72 -10.07
CA ALA A 96 18.73 0.49 -9.45
C ALA A 96 17.68 -0.31 -8.67
N ASN A 97 16.40 0.10 -8.71
CA ASN A 97 15.25 -0.62 -8.15
C ASN A 97 14.41 -1.36 -9.22
N GLY A 98 14.93 -1.52 -10.46
CA GLY A 98 14.27 -2.33 -11.50
C GLY A 98 13.13 -1.63 -12.26
N GLY A 99 13.00 -0.30 -12.13
CA GLY A 99 12.01 0.48 -12.88
C GLY A 99 12.31 0.50 -14.38
N ALA A 100 11.40 -0.07 -15.19
CA ALA A 100 11.48 0.01 -16.64
C ALA A 100 11.30 1.48 -17.10
N THR A 101 12.35 2.05 -17.69
CA THR A 101 12.30 3.35 -18.34
C THR A 101 11.85 3.18 -19.79
N THR A 102 10.54 3.21 -20.03
CA THR A 102 10.00 3.22 -21.41
C THR A 102 9.27 4.52 -21.68
N ASN A 103 10.09 5.56 -21.94
CA ASN A 103 9.85 6.82 -22.66
C ASN A 103 8.64 7.73 -22.34
N THR A 104 8.97 9.03 -22.33
CA THR A 104 8.19 10.25 -22.04
C THR A 104 7.69 10.36 -20.59
N ASN A 105 8.39 11.19 -19.79
CA ASN A 105 8.32 11.31 -18.33
C ASN A 105 8.99 10.12 -17.62
N ALA A 106 10.33 10.18 -17.50
CA ALA A 106 11.08 9.19 -16.74
C ALA A 106 10.49 9.11 -15.32
N VAL A 107 10.13 7.91 -14.86
CA VAL A 107 9.64 7.66 -13.51
C VAL A 107 10.43 6.49 -12.97
N ASP A 108 11.10 6.68 -11.85
CA ASP A 108 11.73 5.58 -11.11
C ASP A 108 10.65 4.87 -10.29
N ARG A 109 10.70 3.54 -10.27
CA ARG A 109 9.65 2.71 -9.69
C ARG A 109 10.25 1.65 -8.77
N ILE A 110 9.65 1.50 -7.60
CA ILE A 110 9.82 0.33 -6.74
C ILE A 110 8.53 -0.48 -6.90
N PRO A 111 8.54 -1.59 -7.65
CA PRO A 111 7.35 -2.40 -7.88
C PRO A 111 6.86 -3.02 -6.58
N GLN A 112 5.56 -3.32 -6.52
CA GLN A 112 5.01 -4.13 -5.44
C GLN A 112 5.61 -5.55 -5.42
N GLY A 113 5.90 -6.06 -4.23
CA GLY A 113 6.37 -7.43 -4.03
C GLY A 113 5.24 -8.44 -3.81
N VAL A 114 4.02 -7.98 -3.51
CA VAL A 114 2.84 -8.83 -3.28
C VAL A 114 1.57 -8.17 -3.82
N GLY A 115 0.67 -9.00 -4.35
CA GLY A 115 -0.60 -8.57 -4.95
C GLY A 115 -0.53 -8.44 -6.47
N VAL A 116 -1.67 -8.18 -7.11
CA VAL A 116 -1.74 -7.88 -8.55
C VAL A 116 -1.60 -6.37 -8.71
N CYS A 117 -0.60 -5.93 -9.47
CA CYS A 117 -0.57 -4.55 -9.92
C CYS A 117 -1.41 -4.53 -11.19
N CYS A 118 -2.26 -3.52 -11.36
CA CYS A 118 -2.30 -3.00 -12.71
C CYS A 118 -1.00 -2.21 -12.89
N ASP A 119 -0.42 -2.33 -14.08
CA ASP A 119 0.32 -1.23 -14.65
C ASP A 119 -0.27 0.09 -14.14
N ALA A 120 0.57 0.93 -13.57
CA ALA A 120 0.17 2.18 -12.93
C ALA A 120 -0.28 3.24 -13.97
N GLU A 121 -1.08 2.79 -14.95
CA GLU A 121 -1.95 3.51 -15.86
C GLU A 121 -3.03 4.18 -15.00
N GLY A 122 -3.07 5.51 -15.00
CA GLY A 122 -3.97 6.28 -14.15
C GLY A 122 -3.45 6.60 -12.74
N ALA A 123 -2.24 6.20 -12.38
CA ALA A 123 -1.58 6.67 -11.16
C ALA A 123 -1.26 8.18 -11.23
N VAL A 124 -1.43 8.90 -10.11
CA VAL A 124 -0.97 10.30 -9.99
C VAL A 124 0.46 10.41 -10.53
N PRO A 125 0.72 11.31 -11.49
CA PRO A 125 2.04 11.44 -12.11
C PRO A 125 3.11 11.75 -11.06
N ALA A 126 4.13 10.90 -10.99
CA ALA A 126 5.34 11.17 -10.23
C ALA A 126 6.28 12.02 -11.08
N ASN A 127 6.86 13.06 -10.50
CA ASN A 127 7.71 14.02 -11.20
C ASN A 127 8.70 14.66 -10.23
N ASN A 128 9.94 14.89 -10.67
CA ASN A 128 10.98 15.54 -9.90
C ASN A 128 11.55 16.66 -10.78
N THR A 129 11.51 17.89 -10.28
CA THR A 129 12.03 19.08 -10.94
C THR A 129 12.97 19.81 -10.00
N SER A 130 13.63 20.88 -10.44
CA SER A 130 14.41 21.74 -9.53
C SER A 130 13.54 22.56 -8.56
N GLN A 131 12.22 22.60 -8.75
CA GLN A 131 11.31 23.43 -7.96
C GLN A 131 10.27 22.65 -7.17
N GLY A 132 10.16 21.34 -7.38
CA GLY A 132 9.17 20.51 -6.70
C GLY A 132 9.29 19.05 -7.10
N PHE A 133 8.76 18.18 -6.24
CA PHE A 133 8.67 16.76 -6.49
C PHE A 133 7.25 16.25 -6.18
N THR A 134 6.89 15.15 -6.82
CA THR A 134 5.71 14.36 -6.53
C THR A 134 6.13 12.89 -6.53
N ALA A 135 5.96 12.23 -5.40
CA ALA A 135 6.07 10.77 -5.30
C ALA A 135 4.67 10.17 -5.12
N SER A 136 4.41 9.05 -5.78
CA SER A 136 3.13 8.35 -5.71
C SER A 136 3.28 6.89 -5.32
N ALA A 137 2.25 6.33 -4.69
CA ALA A 137 2.11 4.93 -4.35
C ALA A 137 0.77 4.45 -4.91
N ALA A 138 0.78 3.39 -5.71
CA ALA A 138 -0.42 2.81 -6.29
C ALA A 138 -0.49 1.30 -6.01
N GLY A 139 -1.68 0.81 -5.66
CA GLY A 139 -1.96 -0.61 -5.44
C GLY A 139 -3.44 -0.89 -5.66
N ASN A 140 -3.82 -2.17 -5.67
CA ASN A 140 -5.22 -2.59 -5.74
C ASN A 140 -5.52 -3.54 -4.57
N LEU A 141 -6.07 -3.00 -3.48
CA LEU A 141 -6.24 -3.69 -2.20
C LEU A 141 -7.49 -4.55 -2.14
N ASP A 142 -8.53 -4.14 -2.86
CA ASP A 142 -9.86 -4.75 -2.88
C ASP A 142 -10.21 -5.45 -4.21
N GLN A 143 -9.31 -5.38 -5.19
CA GLN A 143 -9.42 -5.98 -6.53
C GLN A 143 -10.52 -5.37 -7.39
N ASP A 144 -10.84 -4.09 -7.18
CA ASP A 144 -11.76 -3.36 -8.04
C ASP A 144 -11.06 -2.77 -9.29
N ALA A 145 -11.81 -2.05 -10.13
CA ALA A 145 -11.29 -1.45 -11.36
C ALA A 145 -10.56 -0.12 -11.14
N VAL A 146 -10.59 0.40 -9.90
CA VAL A 146 -9.97 1.66 -9.51
C VAL A 146 -8.71 1.35 -8.70
N LEU A 147 -7.71 2.22 -8.85
CA LEU A 147 -6.46 2.07 -8.13
C LEU A 147 -6.55 2.81 -6.80
N ASP A 148 -6.09 2.16 -5.73
CA ASP A 148 -5.82 2.83 -4.48
C ASP A 148 -4.52 3.62 -4.59
N GLN A 149 -4.62 4.94 -4.44
CA GLN A 149 -3.50 5.84 -4.69
C GLN A 149 -3.23 6.78 -3.52
N TRP A 150 -1.95 6.99 -3.27
CA TRP A 150 -1.46 8.02 -2.36
C TRP A 150 -0.35 8.79 -3.05
N HIS A 151 -0.23 10.08 -2.75
CA HIS A 151 0.90 10.88 -3.20
C HIS A 151 1.37 11.85 -2.13
N VAL A 152 2.61 12.28 -2.29
CA VAL A 152 3.23 13.33 -1.50
C VAL A 152 3.96 14.27 -2.45
N ASN A 153 3.90 15.56 -2.15
CA ASN A 153 4.68 16.58 -2.84
C ASN A 153 5.62 17.33 -1.90
N ASP A 154 6.40 18.25 -2.46
CA ASP A 154 7.39 19.12 -1.80
C ASP A 154 6.83 19.92 -0.62
N ILE A 155 5.54 20.28 -0.65
CA ILE A 155 4.85 20.98 0.43
C ILE A 155 4.14 20.05 1.42
N LYS A 156 4.40 18.73 1.35
CA LYS A 156 3.82 17.68 2.20
C LYS A 156 2.29 17.65 2.19
N GLN A 157 1.67 18.00 1.06
CA GLN A 157 0.24 17.91 0.89
C GLN A 157 -0.18 16.52 0.39
N ASN A 158 -1.46 16.19 0.58
CA ASN A 158 -2.14 15.04 -0.02
C ASN A 158 -1.75 13.63 0.46
N LEU A 159 -1.06 13.49 1.60
CA LEU A 159 -0.89 12.19 2.28
C LEU A 159 -2.21 11.54 2.78
N GLN A 160 -3.36 12.17 2.52
CA GLN A 160 -4.62 11.93 3.23
C GLN A 160 -5.82 11.62 2.34
N ILE A 161 -5.72 11.76 1.02
CA ILE A 161 -6.88 11.49 0.14
C ILE A 161 -6.73 10.06 -0.37
N ALA A 162 -7.32 9.11 0.36
CA ALA A 162 -7.71 7.83 -0.23
C ALA A 162 -8.87 8.09 -1.20
N ASP A 163 -9.07 7.20 -2.17
CA ASP A 163 -10.19 7.30 -3.09
C ASP A 163 -11.53 7.29 -2.33
N SER A 164 -12.51 7.98 -2.91
CA SER A 164 -13.90 8.12 -2.48
C SER A 164 -14.67 6.82 -2.26
N ASN A 165 -14.18 5.69 -2.78
CA ASN A 165 -14.71 4.33 -2.55
C ASN A 165 -14.10 3.63 -1.31
N ASP A 166 -13.01 4.17 -0.74
CA ASP A 166 -12.17 3.47 0.22
C ASP A 166 -12.53 3.88 1.66
N VAL A 167 -13.63 3.31 2.19
CA VAL A 167 -14.19 3.51 3.55
C VAL A 167 -14.03 2.29 4.45
#